data_AF-A0A962FMJ6-F1
#
_entry.id   AF-A0A962FMJ6-F1
#
_cell.length_a   1.000
_cell.length_b   1.000
_cell.length_c   1.000
_cell.angle_alpha   90.00
_cell.angle_beta   90.00
_cell.angle_gamma   90.00
#
_symmetry.space_group_name_H-M   'P 1'
#
loop_
_entity.id
_entity.type
_entity.pdbx_description
1 polymer ?
#
loop_
_entity_poly.entity_id
_entity_poly.type
_entity_poly.pdbx_seq_one_letter_code
_entity_poly.pdbx_strand_id
1 'polypeptide(L)'
;SAQFVIDEATVALPLAGIIDIAAEVARLKREQQKLQGEIRKIDDKLANAQFLARAPEEVVEEQRERRVDFVATVERLSAALARISASG
;
A
#
# COMPACT_ATOMS: atom_id res chain seq x y z
N SER A 1 31.58 -9.24 4.15
CA SER A 1 30.64 -8.63 5.11
C SER A 1 30.54 -7.16 4.79
N ALA A 2 29.35 -6.63 4.54
CA ALA A 2 29.17 -5.20 4.29
C ALA A 2 28.34 -4.62 5.42
N GLN A 3 28.94 -3.70 6.17
CA GLN A 3 28.26 -2.89 7.17
C GLN A 3 28.31 -1.46 6.65
N PHE A 4 27.17 -0.78 6.61
CA PHE A 4 27.07 0.62 6.27
C PHE A 4 26.59 1.40 7.49
N VAL A 5 27.47 2.25 8.02
CA VAL A 5 27.14 3.33 8.94
C VAL A 5 27.62 4.59 8.23
N ILE A 6 26.71 5.52 7.97
CA ILE A 6 27.03 6.83 7.38
C ILE A 6 26.54 7.88 8.36
N ASP A 7 27.49 8.47 9.08
CA ASP A 7 27.32 9.70 9.84
C ASP A 7 26.96 10.85 8.89
N GLU A 8 25.88 11.57 9.23
CA GLU A 8 25.44 12.88 8.71
C GLU A 8 25.81 13.22 7.25
N ALA A 9 25.59 12.29 6.32
CA ALA A 9 25.61 12.56 4.90
C ALA A 9 24.28 12.13 4.29
N THR A 10 23.44 13.11 3.98
CA THR A 10 22.30 12.89 3.09
C THR A 10 22.86 12.64 1.69
N VAL A 11 23.02 11.37 1.32
CA VAL A 11 23.41 10.99 -0.03
C VAL A 11 22.18 11.13 -0.92
N ALA A 12 22.05 12.28 -1.58
CA ALA A 12 21.16 12.42 -2.73
C ALA A 12 21.85 11.70 -3.92
N LEU A 13 21.57 10.40 -4.08
CA LEU A 13 21.87 9.72 -5.34
C LEU A 13 21.07 10.43 -6.45
N PRO A 14 21.71 10.97 -7.50
CA PRO A 14 20.99 11.44 -8.67
C PRO A 14 20.33 10.21 -9.31
N LEU A 15 19.04 10.00 -9.05
CA LEU A 15 18.25 8.94 -9.68
C LEU A 15 18.01 9.19 -11.18
N ALA A 16 18.50 10.31 -11.70
CA ALA A 16 18.53 10.63 -13.12
C ALA A 16 19.45 9.65 -13.86
N GLY A 17 18.93 8.47 -14.17
CA GLY A 17 19.56 7.49 -15.08
C GLY A 17 19.55 6.03 -14.63
N ILE A 18 19.22 5.71 -13.37
CA ILE A 18 19.29 4.32 -12.84
C ILE A 18 17.92 3.79 -12.39
N ILE A 19 16.98 4.66 -12.03
CA ILE A 19 15.60 4.27 -11.69
C ILE A 19 14.68 4.82 -12.78
N ASP A 20 14.02 3.91 -13.50
CA ASP A 20 12.88 4.27 -14.33
C ASP A 20 11.73 4.68 -13.40
N ILE A 21 11.65 5.98 -13.11
CA ILE A 21 10.61 6.58 -12.27
C ILE A 21 9.22 6.25 -12.81
N ALA A 22 9.05 6.17 -14.14
CA ALA A 22 7.78 5.78 -14.74
C ALA A 22 7.46 4.31 -14.45
N ALA A 23 8.43 3.41 -14.53
CA ALA A 23 8.25 2.01 -14.14
C ALA A 23 7.96 1.85 -12.64
N GLU A 24 8.62 2.63 -11.77
CA GLU A 24 8.40 2.58 -10.33
C GLU A 24 7.02 3.12 -9.95
N VAL A 25 6.60 4.25 -10.54
CA VAL A 25 5.24 4.78 -10.41
C VAL A 25 4.22 3.76 -10.91
N ALA A 26 4.47 3.09 -12.03
CA ALA A 26 3.60 2.06 -12.57
C ALA A 26 3.50 0.83 -11.64
N ARG A 27 4.62 0.40 -11.03
CA ARG A 27 4.65 -0.68 -10.04
C ARG A 27 3.80 -0.35 -8.82
N LEU A 28 4.03 0.82 -8.22
CA LEU A 28 3.31 1.28 -7.03
C LEU A 28 1.82 1.47 -7.30
N LYS A 29 1.45 2.04 -8.46
CA LYS A 29 0.03 2.17 -8.86
C LYS A 29 -0.65 0.82 -9.05
N ARG A 30 0.03 -0.16 -9.65
CA ARG A 30 -0.51 -1.53 -9.81
C ARG A 30 -0.75 -2.19 -8.46
N GLU A 31 0.18 -2.03 -7.52
CA GLU A 31 0.02 -2.57 -6.16
C GLU A 31 -1.12 -1.88 -5.42
N GLN A 32 -1.20 -0.56 -5.49
CA GLN A 32 -2.30 0.23 -4.92
C GLN A 32 -3.67 -0.22 -5.48
N GLN A 33 -3.78 -0.41 -6.79
CA GLN A 33 -5.02 -0.88 -7.43
C GLN A 33 -5.42 -2.28 -6.97
N LYS A 34 -4.46 -3.20 -6.80
CA LYS A 34 -4.74 -4.54 -6.27
C LYS A 34 -5.34 -4.47 -4.87
N LEU A 35 -4.71 -3.71 -3.98
CA LEU A 35 -5.19 -3.55 -2.60
C LEU A 35 -6.55 -2.85 -2.55
N GLN A 36 -6.77 -1.83 -3.38
CA GLN A 36 -8.10 -1.20 -3.52
C GLN A 36 -9.17 -2.19 -3.99
N GLY A 37 -8.81 -3.12 -4.88
CA GLY A 37 -9.71 -4.22 -5.28
C GLY A 37 -10.06 -5.15 -4.13
N GLU A 38 -9.08 -5.52 -3.30
CA GLU A 38 -9.32 -6.36 -2.12
C GLU A 38 -10.17 -5.64 -1.06
N ILE A 39 -9.93 -4.35 -0.82
CA ILE A 39 -10.75 -3.52 0.07
C ILE A 39 -12.20 -3.52 -0.40
N ARG A 40 -12.46 -3.29 -1.70
CA ARG A 40 -13.82 -3.30 -2.25
C ARG A 40 -14.53 -4.62 -2.03
N LYS A 41 -13.85 -5.75 -2.26
CA LYS A 41 -14.42 -7.09 -2.01
C LYS A 41 -14.78 -7.29 -0.54
N ILE A 42 -13.96 -6.79 0.38
CA ILE A 42 -14.24 -6.86 1.81
C ILE A 42 -15.44 -5.95 2.16
N ASP A 43 -15.47 -4.74 1.62
CA ASP A 43 -16.56 -3.78 1.84
C ASP A 43 -17.90 -4.33 1.34
N ASP A 44 -17.91 -4.95 0.16
CA ASP A 44 -19.09 -5.61 -0.39
C ASP A 44 -19.59 -6.76 0.50
N LYS A 45 -18.67 -7.56 1.06
CA LYS A 45 -19.01 -8.63 2.01
C LYS A 45 -19.56 -8.07 3.32
N LEU A 46 -18.94 -7.04 3.87
CA LEU A 46 -19.35 -6.41 5.12
C LEU A 46 -20.64 -5.58 4.97
N ALA A 47 -20.97 -5.10 3.75
CA ALA A 47 -22.24 -4.45 3.45
C ALA A 47 -23.40 -5.44 3.25
N ASN A 48 -23.09 -6.72 2.98
CA ASN A 48 -24.10 -7.75 2.79
C ASN A 48 -24.68 -8.20 4.13
N ALA A 49 -25.91 -7.76 4.43
CA ALA A 49 -26.64 -8.12 5.64
C ALA A 49 -26.81 -9.64 5.83
N GLN A 50 -26.89 -10.42 4.75
CA GLN A 50 -26.99 -11.88 4.84
C GLN A 50 -25.66 -12.52 5.26
N PHE A 51 -24.53 -11.92 4.88
CA PHE A 51 -23.22 -12.33 5.37
C PHE A 51 -23.07 -11.97 6.85
N LEU A 52 -23.38 -10.74 7.24
CA LEU A 52 -23.32 -10.31 8.64
C LEU A 52 -24.21 -11.15 9.57
N ALA A 53 -25.38 -11.57 9.10
CA ALA A 53 -26.31 -12.37 9.90
C ALA A 53 -25.92 -13.85 10.01
N ARG A 54 -25.03 -14.36 9.15
CA ARG A 54 -24.66 -15.79 9.08
C ARG A 54 -23.20 -16.07 9.40
N ALA A 55 -22.32 -15.09 9.22
CA ALA A 55 -20.91 -15.21 9.48
C ALA A 55 -20.65 -15.18 10.99
N PRO A 56 -19.74 -16.00 11.51
CA PRO A 56 -19.24 -15.86 12.88
C PRO A 56 -18.65 -14.48 13.11
N GLU A 57 -18.81 -13.95 14.32
CA GLU A 57 -18.28 -12.64 14.70
C GLU A 57 -16.76 -12.54 14.49
N GLU A 58 -16.02 -13.59 14.83
CA GLU A 58 -14.57 -13.68 14.58
C GLU A 58 -14.21 -13.49 13.10
N VAL A 59 -14.99 -14.04 12.18
CA VAL A 59 -14.77 -13.88 10.73
C VAL A 59 -15.07 -12.44 10.30
N VAL A 60 -16.13 -11.83 10.84
CA VAL A 60 -16.48 -10.44 10.54
C VAL A 60 -15.39 -9.49 11.03
N GLU A 61 -14.88 -9.69 12.24
CA GLU A 61 -13.79 -8.89 12.79
C GLU A 61 -12.48 -9.10 12.04
N GLU A 62 -12.11 -10.34 11.66
CA GLU A 62 -10.94 -10.58 10.81
C GLU A 62 -11.04 -9.82 9.48
N GLN A 63 -12.21 -9.81 8.84
CA GLN A 63 -12.41 -9.03 7.61
C GLN A 63 -12.27 -7.52 7.86
N ARG A 64 -12.77 -7.00 8.99
CA ARG A 64 -12.61 -5.58 9.36
C ARG A 64 -11.15 -5.21 9.60
N GLU A 65 -10.42 -6.02 10.35
CA GLU A 65 -8.99 -5.80 10.60
C GLU A 65 -8.19 -5.82 9.29
N ARG A 66 -8.42 -6.83 8.44
CA ARG A 66 -7.78 -6.91 7.12
C ARG A 66 -8.08 -5.69 6.25
N ARG A 67 -9.29 -5.16 6.32
CA ARG A 67 -9.66 -3.91 5.63
C ARG A 67 -8.80 -2.75 6.12
N VAL A 68 -8.67 -2.59 7.44
CA VAL A 68 -7.88 -1.52 8.06
C VAL A 68 -6.41 -1.61 7.61
N ASP A 69 -5.83 -2.80 7.62
CA ASP A 69 -4.45 -3.03 7.19
C ASP A 69 -4.22 -2.70 5.71
N PHE A 70 -5.16 -3.08 4.85
CA PHE A 70 -5.10 -2.75 3.43
C PHE A 70 -5.23 -1.25 3.20
N VAL A 71 -6.14 -0.56 3.90
CA VAL A 71 -6.28 0.90 3.82
C VAL A 71 -4.99 1.58 4.25
N ALA A 72 -4.41 1.20 5.39
CA ALA A 72 -3.15 1.76 5.88
C ALA A 72 -1.99 1.53 4.89
N THR A 73 -1.98 0.38 4.21
CA THR A 73 -0.99 0.08 3.17
C THR A 73 -1.19 0.94 1.92
N VAL A 74 -2.44 1.12 1.47
CA VAL A 74 -2.77 2.01 0.35
C VAL A 74 -2.37 3.46 0.65
N GLU A 75 -2.57 3.93 1.87
CA GLU A 75 -2.13 5.27 2.30
C GLU A 75 -0.61 5.41 2.24
N ARG A 76 0.14 4.42 2.75
CA ARG A 76 1.61 4.38 2.66
C ARG A 76 2.10 4.40 1.20
N LEU A 77 1.48 3.62 0.32
CA LEU A 77 1.80 3.61 -1.11
C LEU A 77 1.47 4.95 -1.78
N SER A 78 0.37 5.58 -1.40
CA SER A 78 -0.03 6.91 -1.90
C SER A 78 0.98 7.98 -1.49
N ALA A 79 1.43 7.96 -0.24
CA ALA A 79 2.48 8.86 0.25
C ALA A 79 3.83 8.62 -0.43
N ALA A 80 4.19 7.36 -0.73
CA ALA A 80 5.38 7.04 -1.51
C ALA A 80 5.28 7.57 -2.95
N LEU A 81 4.14 7.37 -3.61
CA LEU A 81 3.86 7.91 -4.94
C LEU A 81 3.97 9.43 -4.96
N ALA A 82 3.38 10.12 -3.97
CA ALA A 82 3.43 11.58 -3.87
C ALA A 82 4.87 12.10 -3.74
N ARG A 83 5.70 11.46 -2.90
CA ARG A 83 7.12 11.82 -2.75
C ARG A 83 7.90 11.65 -4.05
N ILE A 84 7.68 10.54 -4.76
CA ILE A 84 8.34 10.28 -6.04
C ILE A 84 7.89 11.28 -7.11
N SER A 85 6.60 11.61 -7.18
CA SER A 85 6.08 12.61 -8.13
C SER A 85 6.50 14.04 -7.84
N ALA A 86 6.83 14.36 -6.58
CA ALA A 86 7.32 15.68 -6.18
C ALA A 86 8.84 15.83 -6.35
N SER A 87 9.56 14.71 -6.55
CA SER A 87 11.02 14.65 -6.64
C SER A 87 11.54 14.35 -8.05
N GLY A 88 10.64 14.16 -9.02
CA GLY A 88 10.94 14.02 -10.45
C GLY A 88 10.40 15.20 -11.22
#